data_AF-A0A6A4UPE3-F1
#
_entry.id   AF-A0A6A4UPE3-F1
#
_cell.length_a   1.000
_cell.length_b   1.000
_cell.length_c   1.000
_cell.angle_alpha   90.00
_cell.angle_beta   90.00
_cell.angle_gamma   90.00
#
_symmetry.space_group_name_H-M   'P 1'
#
loop_
_entity.id
_entity.type
_entity.pdbx_description
1 polymer ?
#
loop_
_entity_poly.entity_id
_entity_poly.type
_entity_poly.pdbx_seq_one_letter_code
_entity_poly.pdbx_strand_id
1 'polypeptide(L)' 'MSKHLADHRTASEGGRVKHFLRLARDRSDAAWRAVWQRPRERDEGNRRVLEYVRIERERQV' A
#
# COMPACT_ATOMS: atom_id res chain seq x y z
N MET A 1 -42.57 -29.17 24.87
CA MET A 1 -41.67 -28.59 23.86
C MET A 1 -40.24 -28.93 24.25
N SER A 2 -39.71 -30.08 23.80
CA SER A 2 -38.32 -30.47 24.08
C SER A 2 -37.40 -29.72 23.13
N LYS A 3 -36.49 -28.91 23.69
CA LYS A 3 -35.50 -28.14 22.93
C LYS A 3 -34.28 -29.02 22.67
N HIS A 4 -33.84 -29.13 21.42
CA HIS A 4 -32.80 -30.08 21.01
C HIS A 4 -31.40 -29.55 21.35
N LEU A 5 -30.49 -30.40 21.84
CA LEU A 5 -29.11 -30.01 22.19
C LEU A 5 -28.34 -29.40 21.00
N ALA A 6 -28.72 -29.79 19.79
CA ALA A 6 -28.17 -29.28 18.53
C ALA A 6 -28.46 -27.77 18.31
N ASP A 7 -29.47 -27.22 18.98
CA ASP A 7 -29.83 -25.79 18.89
C ASP A 7 -28.93 -24.90 19.77
N HIS A 8 -28.10 -25.49 20.64
CA HIS A 8 -27.21 -24.79 21.55
C HIS A 8 -25.76 -24.71 21.07
N ARG A 9 -25.53 -24.84 19.76
CA ARG A 9 -24.18 -24.73 19.19
C ARG A 9 -23.68 -23.28 19.18
N THR A 10 -22.59 -23.03 19.89
CA THR A 10 -21.85 -21.76 19.82
C THR A 10 -21.30 -21.58 18.40
N ALA A 11 -21.66 -20.48 17.74
CA ALA A 11 -21.15 -20.19 16.40
C ALA A 11 -19.62 -20.04 16.41
N SER A 12 -18.94 -20.68 15.46
CA SER A 12 -17.48 -20.60 15.34
C SER A 12 -17.05 -19.19 14.89
N GLU A 13 -16.10 -18.60 15.61
CA GLU A 13 -15.53 -17.29 15.26
C GLU A 13 -14.48 -17.36 14.15
N GLY A 14 -14.07 -18.56 13.73
CA GLY A 14 -12.96 -18.75 12.80
C GLY A 14 -13.16 -18.04 11.45
N GLY A 15 -14.39 -17.93 10.97
CA GLY A 15 -14.72 -17.16 9.76
C GLY A 15 -14.44 -15.66 9.90
N ARG A 16 -14.79 -15.09 11.07
CA ARG A 16 -14.52 -13.67 11.39
C ARG A 16 -13.02 -13.39 11.49
N VAL A 17 -12.28 -14.27 12.18
CA VAL A 17 -10.82 -14.16 12.32
C VAL A 17 -10.12 -14.24 10.95
N LYS A 18 -10.51 -15.19 10.09
CA LYS A 18 -9.98 -15.28 8.72
C LYS A 18 -10.24 -14.02 7.92
N HIS A 19 -11.43 -13.43 8.06
CA HIS A 19 -11.77 -12.19 7.37
C HIS A 19 -10.93 -11.01 7.87
N PHE A 20 -10.75 -10.89 9.19
CA PHE A 20 -9.91 -9.85 9.79
C PHE A 20 -8.46 -9.93 9.28
N LEU A 21 -7.86 -11.12 9.31
CA LEU A 21 -6.49 -11.33 8.83
C LEU A 21 -6.31 -11.01 7.36
N ARG A 22 -7.31 -11.33 6.52
CA ARG A 22 -7.32 -10.95 5.11
C ARG A 22 -7.29 -9.43 4.93
N LEU A 23 -8.20 -8.72 5.61
CA LEU A 23 -8.27 -7.25 5.54
C LEU A 23 -6.98 -6.59 6.03
N ALA A 24 -6.40 -7.09 7.13
CA ALA A 24 -5.15 -6.58 7.67
C ALA A 24 -4.01 -6.71 6.64
N ARG A 25 -3.91 -7.87 5.97
CA ARG A 25 -2.91 -8.14 4.93
C ARG A 25 -3.11 -7.26 3.68
N ASP A 26 -4.33 -7.17 3.16
CA ASP A 26 -4.62 -6.40 1.96
C ASP A 26 -4.37 -4.89 2.16
N ARG A 27 -4.70 -4.37 3.35
CA ARG A 27 -4.45 -2.98 3.72
C ARG A 27 -2.96 -2.68 3.90
N SER A 28 -2.18 -3.61 4.44
CA SER A 28 -0.72 -3.44 4.51
C SER A 28 -0.08 -3.37 3.13
N ASP A 29 -0.49 -4.23 2.20
CA ASP A 29 0.04 -4.20 0.83
C ASP A 29 -0.34 -2.92 0.08
N ALA A 30 -1.56 -2.40 0.31
CA ALA A 30 -2.00 -1.13 -0.24
C ALA A 30 -1.21 0.07 0.31
N ALA A 31 -0.94 0.08 1.63
CA ALA A 31 -0.11 1.11 2.27
C ALA A 31 1.32 1.10 1.72
N TRP A 32 1.90 -0.09 1.54
CA TRP A 32 3.20 -0.22 0.89
C TRP A 32 3.15 0.29 -0.55
N ARG A 33 2.19 -0.13 -1.38
CA ARG A 33 2.07 0.38 -2.75
C ARG A 33 1.99 1.90 -2.81
N ALA A 34 1.25 2.55 -1.90
CA ALA A 34 1.15 4.00 -1.85
C ALA A 34 2.51 4.67 -1.53
N VAL A 35 3.32 4.07 -0.67
CA VAL A 35 4.68 4.57 -0.36
C VAL A 35 5.63 4.39 -1.55
N TRP A 36 5.60 3.23 -2.21
CA TRP A 36 6.48 2.91 -3.34
C TRP A 36 6.08 3.63 -4.63
N GLN A 37 4.79 3.85 -4.85
CA GLN A 37 4.27 4.58 -6.02
C GLN A 37 4.13 6.08 -5.77
N ARG A 38 4.53 6.59 -4.61
CA ARG A 38 4.47 8.02 -4.33
C ARG A 38 5.21 8.74 -5.46
N PRO A 39 4.52 9.54 -6.28
CA PRO A 39 5.19 10.34 -7.30
C PRO A 39 6.17 11.23 -6.54
N ARG A 40 7.46 11.06 -6.79
CA ARG A 40 8.43 12.07 -6.37
C ARG A 40 7.98 13.35 -7.06
N GLU A 41 7.56 14.34 -6.28
CA GLU A 41 7.47 15.71 -6.77
C GLU A 41 8.84 16.02 -7.36
N ARG A 42 8.92 16.00 -8.69
CA ARG A 42 10.11 16.45 -9.39
C ARG A 42 10.10 17.94 -9.15
N ASP A 43 10.97 18.39 -8.28
CA ASP A 43 11.21 19.81 -8.05
C ASP A 43 11.67 20.43 -9.37
N GLU A 44 10.72 20.93 -10.16
CA GLU A 44 10.98 21.49 -11.49
C GLU A 44 11.81 22.77 -11.41
N GLY A 45 11.96 23.36 -10.21
CA GLY A 45 12.69 24.60 -9.98
C GLY A 45 14.15 24.57 -10.46
N ASN A 46 14.81 23.41 -10.39
CA ASN A 46 16.23 23.28 -10.75
C ASN A 46 16.49 22.61 -12.11
N ARG A 47 15.45 22.28 -12.88
CA ARG A 47 15.61 21.57 -14.16
C ARG A 47 16.45 22.37 -15.16
N ARG A 48 16.16 23.66 -15.31
CA ARG A 48 16.88 24.53 -16.25
C ARG A 48 18.35 24.68 -15.87
N VAL A 49 18.65 24.80 -14.58
CA VAL A 49 20.03 24.90 -14.07
C VAL A 49 20.83 23.64 -14.43
N LEU A 50 20.24 22.46 -14.24
CA LEU A 50 20.87 21.18 -14.62
C LEU A 50 21.07 21.07 -16.14
N GLU A 51 20.12 21.55 -16.96
CA GLU A 51 20.24 21.58 -18.41
C GLU A 51 21.40 22.51 -18.86
N TYR A 52 21.54 23.70 -18.27
CA TYR A 52 22.67 24.60 -18.56
C TYR A 52 24.02 23.99 -18.19
N VAL A 53 24.14 23.41 -16.99
CA VAL A 53 25.38 22.76 -16.53
C VAL A 53 25.76 21.60 -17.45
N ARG A 54 24.78 20.86 -17.97
CA ARG A 54 25.01 19.76 -18.92
C ARG A 54 25.58 20.27 -20.24
N ILE A 55 24.98 21.31 -20.83
CA ILE A 55 25.45 21.89 -22.10
C ILE A 55 26.88 22.40 -21.95
N GLU A 56 27.19 23.08 -20.84
CA GLU A 56 28.53 23.60 -20.58
C GLU A 56 29.56 22.47 -20.47
N ARG A 57 29.21 21.37 -19.78
CA ARG A 57 30.07 20.20 -19.66
C ARG A 57 30.29 19.49 -21.00
N GLU A 58 29.28 19.40 -21.85
CA GLU A 58 29.38 18.81 -23.19
C GLU A 58 30.23 19.66 -24.15
N ARG A 59 30.41 20.97 -23.88
CA ARG A 59 31.28 21.87 -24.64
C ARG A 59 32.75 21.84 -24.22
N GLN A 60 33.06 21.25 -23.07
CA GLN A 60 34.42 21.13 -22.53
C GLN A 60 35.13 19.82 -22.93
N VAL A 61 34.46 18.93 -23.66
CA VAL A 61 35.01 17.70 -24.24
C VAL A 61 35.20 17.88 -25.74
#